data_AF-A0A956AU90-F1
#
_entry.id   AF-A0A956AU90-F1
#
_cell.length_a   1.000
_cell.length_b   1.000
_cell.length_c   1.000
_cell.angle_alpha   90.00
_cell.angle_beta   90.00
_cell.angle_gamma   90.00
#
_symmetry.space_group_name_H-M   'P 1'
#
loop_
_entity.id
_entity.type
_entity.pdbx_description
1 polymer ?
#
loop_
_entity_poly.entity_id
_entity_poly.type
_entity_poly.pdbx_seq_one_letter_code
_entity_poly.pdbx_strand_id
1 'polypeptide(L)'
;MSDNQTPAGKCPVMHGPRTAVGATANQHWWPNQLNLKVLQQNSPLANPMGEDFNYAAAFASLDLAALKRDIEAVMTTSQAWWPADYGHYGPLFIRMAWHSAGTYRISDGRGGGGTGNQRFAPLNSWPDNVNLDKARRLLWPIKQKYGRKISWADLMILAGNCALESMGFQTFGFGGGREDIWEPEDVYWGPETTWLGDERYSGDRDLENPLGAVQMGLIYVNPEGPNGTPDPVAAARDIRETFARMAMDDEET
;
A
#
# COMPACT_ATOMS: atom_id res chain seq x y z
N MET A 1 -6.85 39.06 -14.35
CA MET A 1 -6.27 38.94 -12.99
C MET A 1 -7.34 38.38 -12.07
N SER A 2 -7.25 37.10 -11.74
CA SER A 2 -7.77 36.50 -10.51
C SER A 2 -7.30 35.05 -10.51
N ASP A 3 -6.03 34.87 -10.11
CA ASP A 3 -5.48 33.55 -9.79
C ASP A 3 -6.21 33.02 -8.57
N ASN A 4 -7.07 32.02 -8.80
CA ASN A 4 -7.69 31.26 -7.73
C ASN A 4 -6.76 30.07 -7.41
N GLN A 5 -5.57 30.35 -6.89
CA GLN A 5 -4.71 29.33 -6.32
C GLN A 5 -5.24 28.98 -4.92
N THR A 6 -6.07 27.94 -4.85
CA THR A 6 -6.35 27.26 -3.58
C THR A 6 -5.01 26.70 -3.07
N PRO A 7 -4.50 27.10 -1.89
CA PRO A 7 -3.22 26.59 -1.42
C PRO A 7 -3.40 25.13 -0.98
N ALA A 8 -2.86 24.19 -1.77
CA ALA A 8 -2.79 22.78 -1.40
C ALA A 8 -1.95 22.61 -0.12
N GLY A 9 -2.46 21.84 0.84
CA GLY A 9 -1.69 21.33 1.99
C GLY A 9 -1.64 22.18 3.26
N LYS A 10 -2.38 23.31 3.37
CA LYS A 10 -2.43 24.08 4.62
C LYS A 10 -3.64 23.66 5.47
N CYS A 11 -3.39 23.21 6.70
CA CYS A 11 -4.45 23.00 7.69
C CYS A 11 -5.20 24.34 7.89
N PRO A 12 -6.54 24.38 7.73
CA PRO A 12 -7.32 25.62 7.84
C PRO A 12 -7.39 26.17 9.27
N VAL A 13 -6.96 25.38 10.26
CA VAL A 13 -6.81 25.79 11.65
C VAL A 13 -5.32 25.86 11.98
N MET A 14 -4.79 27.05 12.25
CA MET A 14 -3.43 27.19 12.77
C MET A 14 -3.40 26.71 14.22
N HIS A 15 -2.69 25.61 14.48
CA HIS A 15 -2.38 25.18 15.85
C HIS A 15 -1.19 25.99 16.40
N GLY A 16 -1.33 26.59 17.59
CA GLY A 16 -0.23 27.18 18.39
C GLY A 16 -0.05 26.41 19.72
N PRO A 17 1.13 26.46 20.39
CA PRO A 17 2.19 27.47 20.31
C PRO A 17 3.31 27.10 19.34
N ARG A 18 4.25 28.03 19.13
CA ARG A 18 5.40 28.01 18.21
C ARG A 18 6.45 26.92 18.50
N THR A 19 6.05 25.66 18.63
CA THR A 19 6.95 24.52 18.59
C THR A 19 6.91 23.94 17.17
N ALA A 20 8.09 23.69 16.62
CA ALA A 20 8.27 23.04 15.33
C ALA A 20 7.73 21.60 15.40
N VAL A 21 6.45 21.39 15.07
CA VAL A 21 5.88 20.04 14.99
C VAL A 21 6.01 19.57 13.53
N GLY A 22 6.91 18.60 13.31
CA GLY A 22 7.16 17.97 12.00
C GLY A 22 8.39 18.51 11.25
N ALA A 23 8.47 18.23 9.94
CA ALA A 23 9.53 18.70 9.04
C ALA A 23 9.55 20.23 8.81
N THR A 24 8.63 20.96 9.45
CA THR A 24 8.14 22.25 8.97
C THR A 24 8.87 23.49 9.47
N ALA A 25 9.72 23.45 10.50
CA ALA A 25 10.42 24.69 10.87
C ALA A 25 11.54 25.06 9.90
N ASN A 26 12.53 24.17 9.72
CA ASN A 26 13.68 24.47 8.86
C ASN A 26 13.34 24.29 7.38
N GLN A 27 12.60 23.24 7.02
CA GLN A 27 12.26 22.97 5.62
C GLN A 27 11.27 23.98 5.04
N HIS A 28 10.53 24.72 5.88
CA HIS A 28 9.75 25.85 5.41
C HIS A 28 10.63 27.01 4.92
N TRP A 29 11.71 27.31 5.66
CA TRP A 29 12.66 28.37 5.28
C TRP A 29 13.63 27.91 4.20
N TRP A 30 14.04 26.65 4.24
CA TRP A 30 14.97 26.04 3.30
C TRP A 30 14.35 24.77 2.68
N PRO A 31 13.41 24.92 1.73
CA PRO A 31 12.68 23.79 1.15
C PRO A 31 13.59 22.76 0.46
N ASN A 32 14.73 23.22 -0.07
CA ASN A 32 15.71 22.39 -0.77
C ASN A 32 16.88 21.96 0.13
N GLN A 33 16.79 22.15 1.46
CA GLN A 33 17.81 21.66 2.38
C GLN A 33 17.81 20.11 2.38
N LEU A 34 19.00 19.53 2.39
CA LEU A 34 19.17 18.07 2.50
C LEU A 34 18.45 17.53 3.75
N ASN A 35 17.53 16.59 3.55
CA ASN A 35 16.77 15.95 4.62
C ASN A 35 17.49 14.69 5.14
N LEU A 36 18.05 14.76 6.35
CA LEU A 36 18.73 13.61 6.98
C LEU A 36 17.77 12.63 7.70
N LYS A 37 16.47 12.96 7.81
CA LYS A 37 15.50 12.10 8.53
C LYS A 37 15.30 10.75 7.86
N VAL A 38 15.53 10.65 6.54
CA VAL A 38 15.47 9.39 5.80
C VAL A 38 16.45 8.34 6.33
N LEU A 39 17.51 8.75 7.04
CA LEU A 39 18.49 7.84 7.66
C LEU A 39 18.08 7.36 9.05
N GLN A 40 16.96 7.85 9.58
CA GLN A 40 16.47 7.56 10.93
C GLN A 40 15.10 6.87 10.91
N GLN A 41 14.63 6.46 9.73
CA GLN A 41 13.32 5.83 9.59
C GLN A 41 13.24 4.50 10.32
N ASN A 42 12.07 4.21 10.89
CA ASN A 42 11.78 2.98 11.63
C ASN A 42 12.83 2.67 12.70
N SER A 43 13.25 3.73 13.42
CA SER A 43 14.18 3.62 14.54
C SER A 43 13.72 2.56 15.55
N PRO A 44 14.64 1.75 16.13
CA PRO A 44 14.31 0.79 17.19
C PRO A 44 13.57 1.41 18.38
N LEU A 45 13.79 2.70 18.65
CA LEU A 45 13.11 3.43 19.73
C LEU A 45 11.59 3.59 19.50
N ALA A 46 11.14 3.54 18.25
CA ALA A 46 9.72 3.60 17.89
C ALA A 46 9.07 2.21 17.81
N ASN A 47 9.86 1.13 17.89
CA ASN A 47 9.38 -0.25 17.78
C ASN A 47 8.84 -0.74 19.14
N PRO A 48 7.52 -1.01 19.28
CA PRO A 48 6.92 -1.46 20.54
C PRO A 48 7.22 -2.93 20.88
N MET A 49 7.90 -3.66 20.01
CA MET A 49 8.17 -5.09 20.20
C MET A 49 9.37 -5.34 21.13
N GLY A 50 10.21 -4.32 21.35
CA GLY A 50 11.48 -4.44 22.08
C GLY A 50 12.60 -5.02 21.21
N GLU A 51 13.84 -4.70 21.57
CA GLU A 51 15.05 -5.03 20.79
C GLU A 51 15.28 -6.54 20.63
N ASP A 52 14.86 -7.33 21.62
CA ASP A 52 15.08 -8.79 21.63
C ASP A 52 14.03 -9.58 20.82
N PHE A 53 13.07 -8.91 20.19
CA PHE A 53 12.03 -9.61 19.44
C PHE A 53 12.55 -10.18 18.13
N ASN A 54 12.36 -11.49 17.95
CA ASN A 54 12.66 -12.19 16.70
C ASN A 54 11.36 -12.63 16.02
N TYR A 55 10.99 -11.94 14.93
CA TYR A 55 9.76 -12.26 14.21
C TYR A 55 9.83 -13.63 13.52
N ALA A 56 10.95 -13.98 12.90
CA ALA A 56 11.12 -15.27 12.23
C ALA A 56 10.87 -16.45 13.20
N ALA A 57 11.39 -16.38 14.43
CA ALA A 57 11.13 -17.37 15.47
C ALA A 57 9.67 -17.36 15.94
N ALA A 58 9.07 -16.17 16.09
CA ALA A 58 7.66 -16.05 16.47
C ALA A 58 6.73 -16.65 15.40
N PHE A 59 6.98 -16.36 14.12
CA PHE A 59 6.26 -16.90 12.96
C PHE A 59 6.46 -18.41 12.83
N ALA A 60 7.67 -18.92 13.02
CA ALA A 60 7.93 -20.36 12.99
C ALA A 60 7.15 -21.14 14.06
N SER A 61 6.78 -20.49 15.18
CA SER A 61 5.98 -21.07 16.26
C SER A 61 4.45 -21.00 16.05
N LEU A 62 4.01 -20.49 14.90
CA LEU A 62 2.60 -20.26 14.56
C LEU A 62 1.96 -21.54 14.04
N ASP A 63 0.76 -21.85 14.53
CA ASP A 63 -0.09 -22.86 13.88
C ASP A 63 -0.69 -22.27 12.60
N LEU A 64 0.04 -22.41 11.50
CA LEU A 64 -0.34 -21.88 10.20
C LEU A 64 -1.64 -22.51 9.69
N ALA A 65 -1.87 -23.79 9.96
CA ALA A 65 -3.10 -24.46 9.54
C ALA A 65 -4.33 -23.91 10.27
N ALA A 66 -4.22 -23.63 11.58
CA ALA A 66 -5.28 -22.95 12.32
C ALA A 66 -5.50 -21.52 11.80
N LEU A 67 -4.42 -20.77 11.53
CA LEU A 67 -4.53 -19.42 11.01
C LEU A 67 -5.28 -19.38 9.68
N LYS A 68 -4.95 -20.27 8.73
CA LYS A 68 -5.65 -20.35 7.43
C LYS A 68 -7.15 -20.63 7.60
N ARG A 69 -7.52 -21.60 8.45
CA ARG A 69 -8.93 -21.91 8.77
C ARG A 69 -9.66 -20.71 9.39
N ASP A 70 -9.02 -19.96 10.28
CA ASP A 70 -9.64 -18.79 10.87
C ASP A 70 -9.84 -17.65 9.84
N ILE A 71 -8.88 -17.44 8.93
CA ILE A 71 -9.03 -16.46 7.84
C ILE A 71 -10.19 -16.88 6.93
N GLU A 72 -10.28 -18.15 6.53
CA GLU A 72 -11.41 -18.68 5.74
C GLU A 72 -12.75 -18.47 6.44
N ALA A 73 -12.82 -18.72 7.76
CA ALA A 73 -14.03 -18.47 8.54
C ALA A 73 -14.43 -16.98 8.53
N VAL A 74 -13.47 -16.06 8.60
CA VAL A 74 -13.75 -14.61 8.45
C VAL A 74 -14.33 -14.30 7.07
N MET A 75 -13.85 -14.95 6.01
CA MET A 75 -14.32 -14.66 4.65
C MET A 75 -15.82 -14.89 4.47
N THR A 76 -16.38 -15.91 5.13
CA THR A 76 -17.81 -16.25 5.05
C THR A 76 -18.65 -15.71 6.22
N THR A 77 -18.05 -14.95 7.13
CA THR A 77 -18.75 -14.35 8.28
C THR A 77 -18.99 -12.87 8.05
N SER A 78 -20.03 -12.57 7.26
CA SER A 78 -20.45 -11.21 6.91
C SER A 78 -20.70 -10.33 8.15
N GLN A 79 -20.19 -9.10 8.11
CA GLN A 79 -20.32 -8.09 9.15
C GLN A 79 -21.33 -7.02 8.73
N ALA A 80 -22.23 -6.63 9.63
CA ALA A 80 -23.28 -5.65 9.31
C ALA A 80 -22.75 -4.27 8.87
N TRP A 81 -21.58 -3.85 9.36
CA TRP A 81 -20.96 -2.57 9.01
C TRP A 81 -20.23 -2.57 7.66
N TRP A 82 -20.02 -3.75 7.08
CA TRP A 82 -19.51 -3.93 5.73
C TRP A 82 -19.92 -5.29 5.17
N PRO A 83 -21.17 -5.47 4.73
CA PRO A 83 -21.66 -6.78 4.31
C PRO A 83 -20.81 -7.40 3.19
N ALA A 84 -20.59 -8.72 3.27
CA ALA A 84 -19.84 -9.43 2.25
C ALA A 84 -20.63 -9.57 0.96
N ASP A 85 -20.07 -9.08 -0.15
CA ASP A 85 -20.60 -9.35 -1.48
C ASP A 85 -20.67 -10.86 -1.72
N TYR A 86 -21.82 -11.32 -2.19
CA TYR A 86 -22.11 -12.75 -2.39
C TYR A 86 -21.91 -13.64 -1.14
N GLY A 87 -21.87 -13.04 0.05
CA GLY A 87 -21.60 -13.75 1.29
C GLY A 87 -20.14 -14.18 1.47
N HIS A 88 -19.19 -13.65 0.69
CA HIS A 88 -17.78 -14.04 0.76
C HIS A 88 -16.82 -12.84 0.53
N TYR A 89 -15.98 -12.50 1.51
CA TYR A 89 -14.97 -11.41 1.39
C TYR A 89 -13.74 -11.78 0.54
N GLY A 90 -13.78 -12.89 -0.17
CA GLY A 90 -12.63 -13.47 -0.87
C GLY A 90 -12.08 -12.51 -1.92
N PRO A 91 -12.91 -12.03 -2.86
CA PRO A 91 -12.48 -11.06 -3.86
C PRO A 91 -11.90 -9.76 -3.25
N LEU A 92 -12.45 -9.30 -2.12
CA LEU A 92 -11.95 -8.12 -1.42
C LEU A 92 -10.55 -8.35 -0.82
N PHE A 93 -10.29 -9.54 -0.25
CA PHE A 93 -8.97 -9.89 0.29
C PHE A 93 -7.93 -10.11 -0.81
N ILE A 94 -8.32 -10.66 -1.96
CA ILE A 94 -7.45 -10.74 -3.14
C ILE A 94 -7.03 -9.33 -3.57
N ARG A 95 -7.99 -8.41 -3.73
CA ARG A 95 -7.69 -7.00 -4.07
C ARG A 95 -6.79 -6.36 -3.02
N MET A 96 -7.04 -6.57 -1.73
CA MET A 96 -6.19 -6.02 -0.66
C MET A 96 -4.74 -6.51 -0.76
N ALA A 97 -4.54 -7.81 -0.96
CA ALA A 97 -3.21 -8.40 -1.11
C ALA A 97 -2.51 -7.90 -2.38
N TRP A 98 -3.23 -7.87 -3.51
CA TRP A 98 -2.76 -7.31 -4.78
C TRP A 98 -2.30 -5.86 -4.61
N HIS A 99 -3.14 -4.98 -4.06
CA HIS A 99 -2.78 -3.57 -3.82
C HIS A 99 -1.65 -3.41 -2.79
N SER A 100 -1.47 -4.38 -1.88
CA SER A 100 -0.36 -4.34 -0.94
C SER A 100 0.95 -4.66 -1.63
N ALA A 101 0.97 -5.62 -2.56
CA ALA A 101 2.15 -6.01 -3.31
C ALA A 101 2.43 -5.10 -4.52
N GLY A 102 1.39 -4.54 -5.13
CA GLY A 102 1.44 -3.85 -6.42
C GLY A 102 1.96 -2.42 -6.38
N THR A 103 2.56 -1.96 -5.27
CA THR A 103 3.25 -0.65 -5.25
C THR A 103 4.74 -0.78 -5.57
N TYR A 104 5.24 -2.01 -5.76
CA TYR A 104 6.64 -2.32 -6.00
C TYR A 104 7.16 -1.75 -7.32
N ARG A 105 8.42 -1.30 -7.37
CA ARG A 105 9.05 -0.84 -8.62
C ARG A 105 10.49 -1.31 -8.72
N ILE A 106 10.89 -1.79 -9.88
CA ILE A 106 12.24 -2.36 -10.11
C ILE A 106 13.36 -1.32 -10.09
N SER A 107 13.03 -0.08 -10.43
CA SER A 107 14.00 1.01 -10.63
C SER A 107 14.71 1.41 -9.34
N ASP A 108 14.04 1.32 -8.20
CA ASP A 108 14.61 1.63 -6.89
C ASP A 108 14.29 0.61 -5.79
N GLY A 109 13.55 -0.46 -6.11
CA GLY A 109 13.20 -1.53 -5.19
C GLY A 109 12.21 -1.15 -4.09
N ARG A 110 11.62 0.05 -4.14
CA ARG A 110 10.65 0.52 -3.12
C ARG A 110 9.24 0.05 -3.41
N GLY A 111 8.39 0.17 -2.38
CA GLY A 111 7.01 -0.32 -2.40
C GLY A 111 6.92 -1.81 -2.15
N GLY A 112 5.77 -2.40 -2.49
CA GLY A 112 5.49 -3.80 -2.30
C GLY A 112 4.92 -4.14 -0.92
N GLY A 113 4.64 -5.43 -0.73
CA GLY A 113 3.95 -5.95 0.46
C GLY A 113 4.88 -6.25 1.64
N GLY A 114 6.18 -6.02 1.49
CA GLY A 114 7.22 -6.51 2.40
C GLY A 114 7.18 -5.93 3.83
N THR A 115 6.57 -4.76 4.01
CA THR A 115 6.60 -4.01 5.28
C THR A 115 5.21 -3.76 5.87
N GLY A 116 4.15 -4.11 5.14
CA GLY A 116 2.77 -3.84 5.54
C GLY A 116 2.40 -2.35 5.49
N ASN A 117 3.15 -1.54 4.73
CA ASN A 117 2.99 -0.08 4.66
C ASN A 117 1.60 0.38 4.16
N GLN A 118 0.81 -0.49 3.54
CA GLN A 118 -0.60 -0.21 3.19
C GLN A 118 -1.46 0.22 4.40
N ARG A 119 -1.04 -0.09 5.64
CA ARG A 119 -1.73 0.35 6.86
C ARG A 119 -1.43 1.80 7.27
N PHE A 120 -0.39 2.41 6.70
CA PHE A 120 0.04 3.78 6.99
C PHE A 120 -0.23 4.74 5.83
N ALA A 121 -0.11 6.03 6.10
CA ALA A 121 -0.12 7.05 5.06
C ALA A 121 1.15 6.91 4.17
N PRO A 122 1.09 7.30 2.89
CA PRO A 122 -0.09 7.77 2.17
C PRO A 122 -0.99 6.63 1.68
N LEU A 123 -0.47 5.39 1.62
CA LEU A 123 -1.12 4.26 0.94
C LEU A 123 -2.50 3.92 1.53
N ASN A 124 -2.69 4.05 2.85
CA ASN A 124 -3.97 3.80 3.50
C ASN A 124 -5.10 4.75 3.05
N SER A 125 -4.76 5.83 2.34
CA SER A 125 -5.66 6.90 1.91
C SER A 125 -5.59 7.19 0.41
N TRP A 126 -4.84 6.40 -0.36
CA TRP A 126 -4.82 6.51 -1.81
C TRP A 126 -6.21 6.24 -2.40
N PRO A 127 -6.63 6.97 -3.46
CA PRO A 127 -7.92 6.72 -4.11
C PRO A 127 -8.10 5.26 -4.54
N ASP A 128 -7.05 4.64 -5.10
CA ASP A 128 -7.13 3.26 -5.57
C ASP A 128 -7.17 2.24 -4.43
N ASN A 129 -6.86 2.65 -3.19
CA ASN A 129 -6.99 1.82 -1.99
C ASN A 129 -8.33 2.01 -1.26
N VAL A 130 -9.31 2.64 -1.92
CA VAL A 130 -10.64 2.85 -1.35
C VAL A 130 -11.25 1.55 -0.82
N ASN A 131 -11.84 1.63 0.38
CA ASN A 131 -12.44 0.53 1.15
C ASN A 131 -11.48 -0.59 1.61
N LEU A 132 -10.19 -0.51 1.30
CA LEU A 132 -9.21 -1.48 1.84
C LEU A 132 -8.94 -1.26 3.34
N ASP A 133 -9.28 -0.10 3.87
CA ASP A 133 -9.37 0.14 5.32
C ASP A 133 -10.34 -0.84 6.00
N LYS A 134 -11.46 -1.15 5.34
CA LYS A 134 -12.46 -2.12 5.80
C LYS A 134 -11.94 -3.55 5.69
N ALA A 135 -11.26 -3.88 4.58
CA ALA A 135 -10.61 -5.19 4.40
C ALA A 135 -9.60 -5.48 5.52
N ARG A 136 -8.72 -4.52 5.82
CA ARG A 136 -7.77 -4.63 6.95
C ARG A 136 -8.49 -4.73 8.29
N ARG A 137 -9.61 -3.99 8.48
CA ARG A 137 -10.41 -4.06 9.70
C ARG A 137 -11.09 -5.42 9.90
N LEU A 138 -11.55 -6.08 8.84
CA LEU A 138 -12.12 -7.43 8.90
C LEU A 138 -11.11 -8.47 9.39
N LEU A 139 -9.82 -8.28 9.10
CA LEU A 139 -8.72 -9.16 9.54
C LEU A 139 -8.19 -8.83 10.94
N TRP A 140 -8.62 -7.73 11.55
CA TRP A 140 -8.17 -7.36 12.90
C TRP A 140 -8.41 -8.47 13.95
N PRO A 141 -9.57 -9.16 14.02
CA PRO A 141 -9.75 -10.25 14.97
C PRO A 141 -8.72 -11.37 14.83
N ILE A 142 -8.26 -11.64 13.60
CA ILE A 142 -7.18 -12.60 13.34
C ILE A 142 -5.86 -12.08 13.92
N LYS A 143 -5.49 -10.83 13.61
CA LYS A 143 -4.29 -10.21 14.17
C LYS A 143 -4.34 -10.16 15.70
N GLN A 144 -5.50 -9.91 16.28
CA GLN A 144 -5.72 -9.89 17.73
C GLN A 144 -5.51 -11.28 18.35
N LYS A 145 -6.04 -12.34 17.73
CA LYS A 145 -5.90 -13.73 18.21
C LYS A 145 -4.45 -14.24 18.15
N TYR A 146 -3.74 -13.95 17.06
CA TYR A 146 -2.39 -14.47 16.83
C TYR A 146 -1.27 -13.53 17.28
N GLY A 147 -1.61 -12.28 17.60
CA GLY A 147 -0.73 -11.32 18.25
C GLY A 147 0.59 -11.13 17.49
N ARG A 148 1.70 -11.30 18.22
CA ARG A 148 3.06 -11.08 17.71
C ARG A 148 3.56 -12.17 16.76
N LYS A 149 2.86 -13.30 16.63
CA LYS A 149 3.29 -14.43 15.80
C LYS A 149 3.01 -14.26 14.31
N ILE A 150 2.17 -13.27 13.95
CA ILE A 150 1.87 -12.91 12.57
C ILE A 150 1.91 -11.39 12.44
N SER A 151 2.70 -10.86 11.50
CA SER A 151 2.75 -9.44 11.18
C SER A 151 1.53 -9.03 10.37
N TRP A 152 1.22 -7.73 10.31
CA TRP A 152 0.25 -7.23 9.35
C TRP A 152 0.74 -7.42 7.91
N ALA A 153 2.03 -7.23 7.68
CA ALA A 153 2.66 -7.45 6.38
C ALA A 153 2.37 -8.86 5.82
N ASP A 154 2.60 -9.91 6.61
CA ASP A 154 2.29 -11.29 6.20
C ASP A 154 0.78 -11.56 6.18
N LEU A 155 0.02 -11.08 7.16
CA LEU A 155 -1.43 -11.35 7.25
C LEU A 155 -2.19 -10.82 6.03
N MET A 156 -1.86 -9.63 5.52
CA MET A 156 -2.55 -9.06 4.36
C MET A 156 -2.33 -9.91 3.10
N ILE A 157 -1.10 -10.37 2.86
CA ILE A 157 -0.78 -11.22 1.69
C ILE A 157 -1.35 -12.62 1.86
N LEU A 158 -1.21 -13.21 3.06
CA LEU A 158 -1.75 -14.53 3.37
C LEU A 158 -3.27 -14.58 3.19
N ALA A 159 -4.00 -13.53 3.59
CA ALA A 159 -5.44 -13.46 3.40
C ALA A 159 -5.86 -13.54 1.93
N GLY A 160 -5.12 -12.88 1.03
CA GLY A 160 -5.34 -13.01 -0.42
C GLY A 160 -5.04 -14.42 -0.93
N ASN A 161 -3.94 -15.03 -0.46
CA ASN A 161 -3.57 -16.39 -0.84
C ASN A 161 -4.62 -17.42 -0.39
N CYS A 162 -5.09 -17.33 0.86
CA CYS A 162 -6.17 -18.17 1.38
C CYS A 162 -7.47 -17.95 0.60
N ALA A 163 -7.76 -16.72 0.18
CA ALA A 163 -8.99 -16.41 -0.55
C ALA A 163 -9.01 -17.05 -1.94
N LEU A 164 -7.87 -17.09 -2.63
CA LEU A 164 -7.73 -17.82 -3.88
C LEU A 164 -7.99 -19.32 -3.68
N GLU A 165 -7.36 -19.93 -2.66
CA GLU A 165 -7.51 -21.35 -2.36
C GLU A 165 -8.95 -21.71 -1.94
N SER A 166 -9.59 -20.90 -1.10
CA SER A 166 -10.96 -21.14 -0.64
C SER A 166 -11.98 -21.03 -1.78
N MET A 167 -11.65 -20.33 -2.86
CA MET A 167 -12.48 -20.20 -4.06
C MET A 167 -12.05 -21.13 -5.20
N GLY A 168 -11.22 -22.14 -4.91
CA GLY A 168 -10.89 -23.23 -5.84
C GLY A 168 -9.66 -23.02 -6.71
N PHE A 169 -8.86 -21.97 -6.48
CA PHE A 169 -7.59 -21.76 -7.17
C PHE A 169 -6.42 -22.26 -6.29
N GLN A 170 -5.78 -23.35 -6.70
CA GLN A 170 -4.60 -23.86 -6.00
C GLN A 170 -3.39 -22.95 -6.27
N THR A 171 -2.93 -22.25 -5.23
CA THR A 171 -1.73 -21.41 -5.33
C THR A 171 -0.45 -22.24 -5.32
N PHE A 172 0.65 -21.65 -5.79
CA PHE A 172 1.96 -22.31 -5.81
C PHE A 172 2.50 -22.57 -4.40
N GLY A 173 2.19 -21.69 -3.45
CA GLY A 173 2.64 -21.76 -2.07
C GLY A 173 2.71 -20.38 -1.43
N PHE A 174 3.08 -20.33 -0.15
CA PHE A 174 3.22 -19.09 0.60
C PHE A 174 4.43 -19.14 1.53
N GLY A 175 5.19 -18.03 1.58
CA GLY A 175 6.27 -17.80 2.54
C GLY A 175 5.98 -16.56 3.38
N GLY A 176 6.04 -16.71 4.70
CA GLY A 176 6.03 -15.58 5.64
C GLY A 176 7.44 -15.08 5.96
N GLY A 177 7.54 -14.16 6.91
CA GLY A 177 8.81 -13.56 7.36
C GLY A 177 8.89 -12.05 7.14
N ARG A 178 7.81 -11.41 6.68
CA ARG A 178 7.74 -9.95 6.53
C ARG A 178 7.54 -9.30 7.90
N GLU A 179 8.50 -8.50 8.34
CA GLU A 179 8.38 -7.77 9.61
C GLU A 179 7.53 -6.51 9.45
N ASP A 180 6.75 -6.17 10.49
CA ASP A 180 5.98 -4.92 10.52
C ASP A 180 6.91 -3.72 10.77
N ILE A 181 6.71 -2.64 10.00
CA ILE A 181 7.28 -1.31 10.29
C ILE A 181 6.35 -0.53 11.24
N TRP A 182 6.83 0.54 11.87
CA TRP A 182 6.09 1.28 12.91
C TRP A 182 5.81 2.74 12.57
N GLU A 183 6.41 3.23 11.50
CA GLU A 183 6.13 4.52 10.87
C GLU A 183 6.15 4.35 9.34
N PRO A 184 5.45 5.21 8.59
CA PRO A 184 5.43 5.13 7.14
C PRO A 184 6.83 5.31 6.54
N GLU A 185 7.07 4.61 5.43
CA GLU A 185 8.28 4.81 4.63
C GLU A 185 8.19 6.10 3.81
N ASP A 186 9.32 6.79 3.66
CA ASP A 186 9.41 8.02 2.87
C ASP A 186 9.78 7.62 1.44
N VAL A 187 8.78 7.52 0.58
CA VAL A 187 8.93 7.09 -0.82
C VAL A 187 8.50 8.21 -1.76
N TYR A 188 9.29 8.42 -2.82
CA TYR A 188 8.93 9.33 -3.90
C TYR A 188 7.90 8.68 -4.83
N TRP A 189 6.64 9.10 -4.68
CA TRP A 189 5.48 8.60 -5.43
C TRP A 189 5.11 9.45 -6.67
N GLY A 190 5.81 10.56 -6.88
CA GLY A 190 5.57 11.52 -7.97
C GLY A 190 5.57 12.96 -7.46
N PRO A 191 5.69 13.94 -8.37
CA PRO A 191 5.74 15.36 -8.02
C PRO A 191 4.36 15.97 -7.75
N GLU A 192 3.28 15.27 -8.11
CA GLU A 192 1.93 15.85 -8.13
C GLU A 192 1.43 16.22 -6.75
N THR A 193 0.69 17.34 -6.70
CA THR A 193 0.05 17.83 -5.48
C THR A 193 -1.43 17.49 -5.39
N THR A 194 -1.97 16.78 -6.39
CA THR A 194 -3.39 16.41 -6.49
C THR A 194 -3.52 14.89 -6.70
N TRP A 195 -4.47 14.26 -6.00
CA TRP A 195 -4.81 12.86 -6.23
C TRP A 195 -5.33 12.66 -7.65
N LEU A 196 -4.90 11.56 -8.28
CA LEU A 196 -5.13 11.26 -9.70
C LEU A 196 -4.54 12.31 -10.67
N GLY A 197 -3.68 13.20 -10.18
CA GLY A 197 -2.90 14.09 -11.02
C GLY A 197 -1.89 13.31 -11.86
N ASP A 198 -1.51 13.92 -12.98
CA ASP A 198 -0.51 13.45 -13.93
C ASP A 198 0.40 14.63 -14.31
N GLU A 199 1.60 14.67 -13.72
CA GLU A 199 2.69 15.56 -14.13
C GLU A 199 3.98 14.75 -14.34
N ARG A 200 3.82 13.51 -14.84
CA ARG A 200 4.85 12.47 -14.83
C ARG A 200 5.18 11.89 -16.20
N TYR A 201 4.62 12.44 -17.27
CA TYR A 201 4.94 12.05 -18.64
C TYR A 201 5.75 13.12 -19.36
N SER A 202 6.61 12.66 -20.26
CA SER A 202 7.31 13.50 -21.23
C SER A 202 7.35 12.80 -22.59
N GLY A 203 7.78 13.53 -23.63
CA GLY A 203 7.89 12.96 -24.98
C GLY A 203 6.55 12.46 -25.52
N ASP A 204 6.54 11.27 -26.10
CA ASP A 204 5.34 10.65 -26.67
C ASP A 204 4.46 10.01 -25.59
N ARG A 205 5.06 9.29 -24.64
CA ARG A 205 4.40 8.75 -23.43
C ARG A 205 5.42 8.17 -22.44
N ASP A 206 6.54 8.86 -22.26
CA ASP A 206 7.64 8.36 -21.45
C ASP A 206 7.35 8.66 -19.97
N LEU A 207 7.00 7.62 -19.21
CA LEU A 207 6.71 7.72 -17.78
C LEU A 207 7.98 8.04 -16.99
N GLU A 208 7.92 8.99 -16.06
CA GLU A 208 9.05 9.42 -15.25
C GLU A 208 9.63 8.27 -14.41
N ASN A 209 10.96 8.12 -14.40
CA ASN A 209 11.64 7.25 -13.46
C ASN A 209 11.75 7.92 -12.08
N PRO A 210 11.51 7.22 -10.95
CA PRO A 210 11.37 5.77 -10.82
C PRO A 210 9.90 5.27 -10.80
N LEU A 211 8.92 6.06 -11.23
CA LEU A 211 7.49 5.78 -11.03
C LEU A 211 7.02 4.52 -11.79
N GLY A 212 6.05 3.82 -11.20
CA GLY A 212 5.46 2.59 -11.77
C GLY A 212 3.95 2.69 -12.00
N ALA A 213 3.35 3.87 -11.85
CA ALA A 213 1.92 4.09 -12.01
C ALA A 213 1.65 5.34 -12.86
N VAL A 214 0.55 5.34 -13.60
CA VAL A 214 0.22 6.39 -14.58
C VAL A 214 -0.31 7.68 -13.97
N GLN A 215 -0.84 7.63 -12.73
CA GLN A 215 -1.34 8.80 -12.00
C GLN A 215 -1.05 8.67 -10.50
N MET A 216 -0.99 9.80 -9.80
CA MET A 216 -0.76 9.83 -8.36
C MET A 216 -1.91 9.13 -7.61
N GLY A 217 -1.58 8.10 -6.83
CA GLY A 217 -2.57 7.38 -6.02
C GLY A 217 -3.25 6.20 -6.70
N LEU A 218 -2.82 5.82 -7.91
CA LEU A 218 -3.14 4.55 -8.56
C LEU A 218 -2.06 3.50 -8.28
N ILE A 219 -2.43 2.22 -8.32
CA ILE A 219 -1.48 1.11 -8.22
C ILE A 219 -0.72 0.96 -9.55
N TYR A 220 -1.42 0.86 -10.69
CA TYR A 220 -0.82 0.71 -12.02
C TYR A 220 -1.38 1.74 -13.01
N VAL A 221 -2.55 1.43 -13.59
CA VAL A 221 -3.18 2.17 -14.67
C VAL A 221 -4.55 2.69 -14.28
N ASN A 222 -5.09 3.62 -15.07
CA ASN A 222 -6.45 4.09 -14.91
C ASN A 222 -7.43 3.06 -15.51
N PRO A 223 -8.42 2.55 -14.74
CA PRO A 223 -9.37 1.54 -15.22
C PRO A 223 -10.31 2.06 -16.33
N GLU A 224 -10.44 3.38 -16.50
CA GLU A 224 -11.21 4.03 -17.57
C GLU A 224 -10.36 4.31 -18.81
N GLY A 225 -9.09 3.89 -18.81
CA GLY A 225 -8.11 4.16 -19.85
C GLY A 225 -7.33 5.46 -19.64
N PRO A 226 -6.33 5.76 -20.50
CA PRO A 226 -5.43 6.90 -20.36
C PRO A 226 -6.17 8.22 -20.13
N ASN A 227 -5.96 8.85 -18.96
CA ASN A 227 -6.62 10.10 -18.57
C ASN A 227 -8.16 10.04 -18.62
N GLY A 228 -8.74 8.86 -18.36
CA GLY A 228 -10.18 8.62 -18.45
C GLY A 228 -10.70 8.48 -19.88
N THR A 229 -9.80 8.32 -20.87
CA THR A 229 -10.19 8.07 -22.26
C THR A 229 -10.33 6.56 -22.48
N PRO A 230 -11.54 6.06 -22.81
CA PRO A 230 -11.81 4.63 -22.93
C PRO A 230 -11.31 4.06 -24.26
N ASP A 231 -9.99 4.15 -24.50
CA ASP A 231 -9.28 3.53 -25.62
C ASP A 231 -8.49 2.32 -25.10
N PRO A 232 -8.94 1.08 -25.39
CA PRO A 232 -8.26 -0.14 -24.93
C PRO A 232 -6.86 -0.32 -25.53
N VAL A 233 -6.61 0.18 -26.74
CA VAL A 233 -5.30 0.04 -27.39
C VAL A 233 -4.29 0.97 -26.71
N ALA A 234 -4.70 2.20 -26.42
CA ALA A 234 -3.88 3.12 -25.65
C ALA A 234 -3.68 2.62 -24.20
N ALA A 235 -4.72 2.06 -23.57
CA ALA A 235 -4.62 1.47 -22.23
C ALA A 235 -3.63 0.29 -22.19
N ALA A 236 -3.58 -0.55 -23.24
CA ALA A 236 -2.64 -1.66 -23.30
C ALA A 236 -1.16 -1.20 -23.31
N ARG A 237 -0.86 0.00 -23.82
CA ARG A 237 0.49 0.60 -23.74
C ARG A 237 0.84 0.95 -22.28
N ASP A 238 -0.10 1.56 -21.56
CA ASP A 238 0.08 1.90 -20.14
C ASP A 238 0.21 0.64 -19.26
N ILE A 239 -0.58 -0.39 -19.55
CA ILE A 239 -0.54 -1.67 -18.84
C ILE A 239 0.86 -2.28 -18.98
N ARG A 240 1.34 -2.46 -20.22
CA ARG A 240 2.66 -3.03 -20.46
C ARG A 240 3.77 -2.24 -19.77
N GLU A 241 3.75 -0.91 -19.89
CA GLU A 241 4.79 -0.06 -19.30
C GLU A 241 4.80 -0.15 -17.77
N THR A 242 3.63 -0.06 -17.12
CA THR A 242 3.55 -0.06 -15.65
C THR A 242 3.87 -1.44 -15.08
N PHE A 243 3.35 -2.53 -15.66
CA PHE A 243 3.65 -3.89 -15.21
C PHE A 243 5.13 -4.26 -15.41
N ALA A 244 5.74 -3.86 -16.54
CA ALA A 244 7.18 -4.05 -16.75
C ALA A 244 8.02 -3.35 -15.68
N ARG A 245 7.63 -2.14 -15.26
CA ARG A 245 8.27 -1.43 -14.14
C ARG A 245 8.04 -2.08 -12.77
N MET A 246 7.12 -3.03 -12.68
CA MET A 246 6.83 -3.83 -11.49
C MET A 246 7.31 -5.29 -11.62
N ALA A 247 8.27 -5.54 -12.51
CA ALA A 247 8.89 -6.85 -12.76
C ALA A 247 7.97 -7.91 -13.37
N MET A 248 6.90 -7.50 -14.07
CA MET A 248 6.00 -8.42 -14.77
C MET A 248 6.19 -8.29 -16.28
N ASP A 249 6.39 -9.41 -16.97
CA ASP A 249 6.41 -9.46 -18.42
C ASP A 249 5.00 -9.57 -19.04
N ASP A 250 4.91 -9.75 -20.37
CA ASP A 250 3.63 -9.84 -21.09
C ASP A 250 2.82 -11.12 -20.75
N GLU A 251 3.44 -12.20 -20.27
CA GLU A 251 2.74 -13.45 -19.87
C GLU A 251 2.28 -13.38 -18.42
N GLU A 252 3.06 -12.73 -17.54
CA GLU A 252 2.71 -12.50 -16.14
C GLU A 252 1.59 -11.47 -15.96
N THR A 253 1.43 -10.55 -16.93
CA THR A 253 0.44 -9.46 -16.94
C THR A 253 -0.94 -9.89 -17.41
#